data_AF-A0A9W6AFI1-F1
#
_entry.id   AF-A0A9W6AFI1-F1
#
_cell.length_a   1.000
_cell.length_b   1.000
_cell.length_c   1.000
_cell.angle_alpha   90.00
_cell.angle_beta   90.00
_cell.angle_gamma   90.00
#
_symmetry.space_group_name_H-M   'P 1'
#
loop_
_entity.id
_entity.type
_entity.pdbx_description
1 polymer ?
#
loop_
_entity_poly.entity_id
_entity_poly.type
_entity_poly.pdbx_seq_one_letter_code
_entity_poly.pdbx_strand_id
1 'polypeptide(L)'
;QFHRALCIYTTFISVRHAQLPINISSQERNELKNVFEGPVVHLFGDGRPVNPAVPFDSPGYGPTPSASPIASIKADSSLLITDNSRVQYWGEIPQTFNATVFDRAEESIKDLVLTNTWPKFVRGCGLAAE
;
A
#
# COMPACT_ATOMS: atom_id res chain seq x y z
N GLN A 1 -5.84 17.36 -0.70
CA GLN A 1 -4.85 16.74 -1.61
C GLN A 1 -3.89 15.84 -0.84
N PHE A 2 -3.24 16.36 0.21
CA PHE A 2 -2.31 15.58 1.05
C PHE A 2 -2.89 14.27 1.62
N HIS A 3 -4.08 14.29 2.23
CA HIS A 3 -4.68 13.06 2.80
C HIS A 3 -4.88 11.94 1.77
N ARG A 4 -5.23 12.31 0.53
CA ARG A 4 -5.37 11.34 -0.56
C ARG A 4 -4.01 10.76 -0.96
N ALA A 5 -2.98 11.59 -1.02
CA ALA A 5 -1.61 11.16 -1.27
C ALA A 5 -1.11 10.21 -0.17
N LEU A 6 -1.38 10.54 1.09
CA LEU A 6 -1.06 9.72 2.24
C LEU A 6 -1.75 8.35 2.15
N CYS A 7 -3.04 8.32 1.79
CA CYS A 7 -3.77 7.07 1.56
C CYS A 7 -3.12 6.22 0.46
N ILE A 8 -2.78 6.82 -0.68
CA ILE A 8 -2.11 6.11 -1.78
C ILE A 8 -0.79 5.48 -1.31
N TYR A 9 0.04 6.25 -0.56
CA TYR A 9 1.28 5.75 0.00
C TYR A 9 1.03 4.55 0.94
N THR A 10 0.09 4.66 1.87
CA THR A 10 -0.18 3.58 2.84
C THR A 10 -0.75 2.33 2.19
N THR A 11 -1.60 2.49 1.16
CA THR A 11 -2.31 1.38 0.54
C THR A 11 -1.46 0.63 -0.48
N PHE A 12 -0.61 1.32 -1.24
CA PHE A 12 0.08 0.72 -2.39
C PHE A 12 1.61 0.73 -2.29
N ILE A 13 2.22 1.58 -1.47
CA ILE A 13 3.67 1.84 -1.56
C ILE A 13 4.40 1.42 -0.29
N SER A 14 3.80 1.67 0.88
CA SER A 14 4.41 1.37 2.17
C SER A 14 4.59 -0.13 2.33
N VAL A 15 5.83 -0.57 2.56
CA VAL A 15 6.14 -1.99 2.82
C VAL A 15 5.53 -2.48 4.14
N ARG A 16 5.24 -1.55 5.06
CA ARG A 16 4.71 -1.87 6.39
C ARG A 16 3.18 -1.95 6.42
N HIS A 17 2.52 -1.13 5.62
CA HIS A 17 1.07 -0.94 5.70
C HIS A 17 0.30 -1.46 4.48
N ALA A 18 0.94 -1.53 3.31
CA ALA A 18 0.28 -2.06 2.12
C ALA A 18 0.20 -3.58 2.19
N GLN A 19 -0.97 -4.15 1.90
CA GLN A 19 -1.14 -5.60 1.84
C GLN A 19 -0.33 -6.24 0.70
N LEU A 20 -0.23 -5.53 -0.43
CA LEU A 20 0.55 -5.92 -1.60
C LEU A 20 1.28 -4.69 -2.17
N PRO A 21 2.46 -4.36 -1.64
CA PRO A 21 3.23 -3.20 -2.09
C PRO A 21 3.59 -3.31 -3.58
N ILE A 22 3.41 -2.23 -4.32
CA ILE A 22 3.78 -2.18 -5.73
C ILE A 22 5.30 -2.20 -5.91
N ASN A 23 5.73 -2.87 -6.97
CA ASN A 23 7.14 -2.98 -7.29
C ASN A 23 7.65 -1.68 -7.94
N ILE A 24 8.25 -0.81 -7.13
CA ILE A 24 8.99 0.37 -7.56
C ILE A 24 10.43 0.31 -7.05
N SER A 25 11.30 1.15 -7.61
CA SER A 25 12.70 1.19 -7.20
C SER A 25 12.84 1.56 -5.72
N SER A 26 13.93 1.09 -5.10
CA SER A 26 14.25 1.44 -3.72
C SER A 26 14.46 2.94 -3.53
N GLN A 27 14.95 3.64 -4.57
CA GLN A 27 15.15 5.08 -4.52
C GLN A 27 13.82 5.83 -4.44
N GLU A 28 12.89 5.57 -5.37
CA GLU A 28 11.55 6.20 -5.36
C GLU A 28 10.80 5.90 -4.07
N ARG A 29 10.87 4.66 -3.61
CA ARG A 29 10.24 4.26 -2.34
C ARG A 29 10.82 5.04 -1.17
N ASN A 30 12.12 5.28 -1.14
CA ASN A 30 12.77 6.02 -0.06
C ASN A 30 12.43 7.52 -0.11
N GLU A 31 12.33 8.11 -1.30
CA GLU A 31 11.88 9.49 -1.50
C GLU A 31 10.45 9.68 -0.95
N LEU A 32 9.53 8.77 -1.30
CA LEU A 32 8.15 8.80 -0.80
C LEU A 32 8.08 8.55 0.72
N LYS A 33 8.90 7.62 1.24
CA LYS A 33 9.02 7.37 2.68
C LYS A 33 9.41 8.65 3.44
N ASN A 34 10.38 9.41 2.93
CA ASN A 34 10.82 10.65 3.58
C ASN A 34 9.70 11.70 3.68
N VAL A 35 8.73 11.69 2.77
CA VAL A 35 7.57 12.58 2.83
C VAL A 35 6.50 12.03 3.77
N PHE A 36 6.14 10.77 3.65
CA PHE A 36 4.92 10.25 4.27
C PHE A 36 5.13 9.47 5.57
N GLU A 37 6.35 9.03 5.91
CA GLU A 37 6.57 8.16 7.09
C GLU A 37 6.22 8.86 8.41
N GLY A 38 6.59 10.13 8.58
CA GLY A 38 6.21 10.89 9.77
C GLY A 38 4.70 10.97 9.98
N PRO A 39 3.93 11.41 8.97
CA PRO A 39 2.46 11.38 9.00
C PRO A 39 1.87 9.99 9.22
N VAL A 40 2.45 8.94 8.62
CA VAL A 40 2.00 7.56 8.80
C VAL A 40 2.22 7.07 10.23
N VAL A 41 3.40 7.28 10.81
CA VAL A 41 3.70 6.94 12.21
C VAL A 41 2.76 7.66 13.17
N HIS A 42 2.40 8.91 12.87
CA HIS A 42 1.44 9.67 13.66
C HIS A 42 0.02 9.07 13.61
N LEU A 43 -0.40 8.52 12.47
CA LEU A 43 -1.74 7.95 12.29
C LEU A 43 -1.87 6.51 12.79
N PHE A 44 -0.87 5.67 12.53
CA PHE A 44 -0.92 4.23 12.76
C PHE A 44 -0.07 3.79 13.96
N GLY A 45 0.63 4.72 14.61
CA GLY A 45 1.62 4.46 15.64
C GLY A 45 2.98 4.07 15.07
N ASP A 46 4.04 4.24 15.86
CA ASP A 46 5.32 3.61 15.57
C ASP A 46 5.10 2.10 15.65
N GLY A 47 5.48 1.37 14.59
CA GLY A 47 5.08 -0.02 14.38
C GLY A 47 5.19 -0.83 15.66
N ARG A 48 4.10 -1.56 15.99
CA ARG A 48 3.93 -2.32 17.24
C ARG A 48 5.28 -2.81 17.77
N PRO A 49 5.71 -2.44 19.00
CA PRO A 49 7.00 -2.82 19.52
C PRO A 49 7.12 -4.34 19.51
N VAL A 50 7.84 -4.85 18.51
CA VAL A 50 8.13 -6.27 18.38
C VAL A 50 9.21 -6.54 19.40
N ASN A 51 8.87 -7.30 20.44
CA ASN A 51 9.85 -7.72 21.42
C ASN A 51 10.94 -8.52 20.67
N PRO A 52 12.21 -8.06 20.67
CA PRO A 52 13.28 -8.70 19.91
C PRO A 52 13.57 -10.12 20.41
N ALA A 53 13.16 -10.45 21.64
CA ALA A 53 13.26 -11.81 22.17
C ALA A 53 12.19 -12.76 21.62
N VAL A 54 11.06 -12.24 21.09
CA VAL A 54 9.96 -13.03 20.53
C VAL A 54 9.40 -12.41 19.24
N PRO A 55 10.18 -12.43 18.14
CA PRO A 55 9.79 -11.82 16.87
C PRO A 55 8.57 -12.48 16.19
N PHE A 56 8.21 -13.71 16.60
CA PHE A 56 7.08 -14.47 16.07
C PHE A 56 5.82 -14.42 16.95
N ASP A 57 5.88 -13.86 18.17
CA ASP A 57 4.71 -13.66 19.04
C ASP A 57 3.93 -12.41 18.63
N SER A 58 3.21 -12.52 17.52
CA SER A 58 2.23 -11.53 17.12
C SER A 58 0.85 -11.88 17.72
N PRO A 59 0.23 -11.02 18.55
CA PRO A 59 -1.13 -11.18 19.03
C PRO A 59 -2.02 -10.93 17.82
N GLY A 60 -2.49 -12.02 17.24
CA GLY A 60 -3.18 -12.06 15.97
C GLY A 60 -3.09 -13.43 15.31
N TYR A 61 -2.05 -14.21 15.64
CA TYR A 61 -1.85 -15.59 15.18
C TYR A 61 -1.83 -16.62 16.32
N GLY A 62 -2.46 -16.30 17.46
CA GLY A 62 -2.77 -17.34 18.44
C GLY A 62 -3.79 -18.33 17.85
N PRO A 63 -3.72 -19.64 18.15
CA PRO A 63 -4.78 -20.57 17.77
C PRO A 63 -6.10 -20.07 18.37
N THR A 64 -7.03 -19.60 17.56
CA THR A 64 -8.38 -19.27 18.02
C THR A 64 -9.09 -20.58 18.38
N PRO A 65 -9.44 -20.86 19.64
CA PRO A 65 -10.25 -22.01 19.97
C PRO A 65 -11.72 -21.61 19.80
N SER A 66 -12.21 -21.52 18.57
CA SER A 66 -13.65 -21.58 18.32
C SER A 66 -13.96 -21.81 16.85
N ALA A 67 -14.42 -23.02 16.55
CA ALA A 67 -15.05 -23.34 15.28
C ALA A 67 -16.40 -22.61 15.18
N SER A 68 -16.61 -21.85 14.10
CA SER A 68 -17.91 -21.68 13.45
C SER A 68 -17.73 -21.17 12.01
N PRO A 69 -18.62 -21.55 11.09
CA PRO A 69 -18.28 -21.77 9.69
C PRO A 69 -18.42 -20.52 8.80
N ILE A 70 -17.50 -20.41 7.85
CA ILE A 70 -17.59 -19.81 6.50
C ILE A 70 -18.77 -18.84 6.31
N ALA A 71 -18.50 -17.54 6.49
CA ALA A 71 -19.21 -16.51 5.75
C ALA A 71 -18.43 -16.27 4.45
N SER A 72 -19.01 -16.67 3.32
CA SER A 72 -18.50 -16.36 1.99
C SER A 72 -18.42 -14.85 1.81
N ILE A 73 -17.23 -14.29 2.01
CA ILE A 73 -16.91 -12.93 1.58
C ILE A 73 -16.87 -12.97 0.05
N LYS A 74 -18.00 -12.57 -0.57
CA LYS A 74 -17.98 -12.08 -1.95
C LYS A 74 -16.95 -10.95 -1.97
N ALA A 75 -15.84 -11.18 -2.65
CA ALA A 75 -14.85 -10.15 -2.92
C ALA A 75 -15.49 -9.09 -3.82
N ASP A 76 -16.12 -8.09 -3.21
CA ASP A 76 -16.42 -6.85 -3.88
C ASP A 76 -15.10 -6.09 -4.05
N SER A 77 -14.59 -6.05 -5.29
CA SER A 77 -13.39 -5.30 -5.66
C SER A 77 -13.55 -3.77 -5.54
N SER A 78 -14.43 -3.27 -4.67
CA SER A 78 -14.84 -1.86 -4.61
C SER A 78 -14.52 -1.14 -3.29
N LEU A 79 -13.94 -1.82 -2.27
CA LEU A 79 -13.80 -1.23 -0.93
C LEU A 79 -12.39 -0.83 -0.45
N LEU A 80 -11.35 -0.93 -1.27
CA LEU A 80 -9.98 -0.67 -0.76
C LEU A 80 -9.62 0.83 -0.65
N ILE A 81 -10.39 1.70 -1.31
CA ILE A 81 -10.11 3.15 -1.33
C ILE A 81 -10.96 3.92 -0.29
N THR A 82 -12.02 3.31 0.25
CA THR A 82 -13.08 4.06 0.94
C THR A 82 -13.01 4.01 2.47
N ASP A 83 -12.37 3.01 3.08
CA ASP A 83 -12.41 2.86 4.55
C ASP A 83 -11.29 3.60 5.32
N ASN A 84 -10.21 4.00 4.64
CA ASN A 84 -9.20 4.90 5.24
C ASN A 84 -9.66 6.38 5.29
N SER A 85 -10.84 6.70 4.73
CA SER A 85 -11.40 8.06 4.72
C SER A 85 -11.71 8.63 6.12
N ARG A 86 -11.75 7.77 7.15
CA ARG A 86 -12.02 8.18 8.54
C ARG A 86 -10.77 8.61 9.31
N VAL A 87 -9.56 8.20 8.88
CA VAL A 87 -8.32 8.52 9.59
C VAL A 87 -7.76 9.82 9.04
N GLN A 88 -8.20 10.92 9.64
CA GLN A 88 -7.77 12.27 9.26
C GLN A 88 -6.45 12.60 9.97
N TYR A 89 -5.41 12.90 9.18
CA TYR A 89 -4.15 13.42 9.70
C TYR A 89 -4.31 14.89 10.06
N TRP A 90 -4.06 15.23 11.33
CA TRP A 90 -4.19 16.59 11.87
C TRP A 90 -2.84 17.27 12.15
N GLY A 91 -1.72 16.63 11.79
CA GLY A 91 -0.39 17.20 11.96
C GLY A 91 0.03 18.14 10.83
N GLU A 92 1.26 18.65 10.91
CA GLU A 92 1.83 19.53 9.91
C GLU A 92 2.12 18.79 8.61
N ILE A 93 1.75 19.38 7.47
CA ILE A 93 2.08 18.82 6.16
C ILE A 93 3.58 19.02 5.93
N PRO A 94 4.34 17.95 5.63
CA PRO A 94 5.77 18.04 5.36
C PRO A 94 6.06 19.02 4.21
N GLN A 95 7.04 19.89 4.39
CA GLN A 95 7.37 20.92 3.40
C GLN A 95 7.92 20.35 2.07
N THR A 96 8.36 19.09 2.09
CA THR A 96 8.78 18.34 0.91
C THR A 96 7.60 17.81 0.07
N PHE A 97 6.38 17.85 0.59
CA PHE A 97 5.19 17.45 -0.15
C PHE A 97 4.86 18.45 -1.26
N ASN A 98 4.62 17.93 -2.46
CA ASN A 98 4.20 18.71 -3.62
C ASN A 98 3.22 17.90 -4.49
N ALA A 99 2.62 18.54 -5.50
CA ALA A 99 1.64 17.91 -6.37
C ALA A 99 2.24 16.81 -7.28
N THR A 100 3.54 16.89 -7.56
CA THR A 100 4.28 15.99 -8.46
C THR A 100 5.01 14.86 -7.71
N VAL A 101 4.69 14.66 -6.43
CA VAL A 101 5.43 13.75 -5.53
C VAL A 101 5.41 12.30 -6.01
N PHE A 102 4.43 11.92 -6.84
CA PHE A 102 4.29 10.57 -7.39
C PHE A 102 4.72 10.43 -8.85
N ASP A 103 5.08 11.51 -9.56
CA ASP A 103 5.29 11.47 -11.02
C ASP A 103 6.34 10.43 -11.42
N ARG A 104 7.44 10.37 -10.68
CA ARG A 104 8.51 9.40 -10.91
C ARG A 104 8.05 7.96 -10.68
N ALA A 105 7.31 7.72 -9.59
CA ALA A 105 6.75 6.40 -9.30
C ALA A 105 5.71 5.99 -10.35
N GLU A 106 4.88 6.93 -10.81
CA GLU A 106 3.91 6.72 -11.89
C GLU A 106 4.60 6.31 -13.20
N GLU A 107 5.69 6.98 -13.57
CA GLU A 107 6.49 6.63 -14.74
C GLU A 107 7.06 5.22 -14.64
N SER A 108 7.67 4.87 -13.50
CA SER A 108 8.20 3.52 -13.26
C SER A 108 7.11 2.45 -13.32
N ILE A 109 5.92 2.73 -12.76
CA ILE A 109 4.78 1.79 -12.80
C ILE A 109 4.26 1.61 -14.23
N LYS A 110 4.19 2.69 -15.02
CA LYS A 110 3.79 2.59 -16.43
C LYS A 110 4.74 1.68 -17.20
N ASP A 111 6.05 1.87 -17.06
CA ASP A 111 7.04 1.02 -17.69
C ASP A 111 6.94 -0.44 -17.22
N LEU A 112 6.77 -0.67 -15.91
CA LEU A 112 6.59 -2.00 -15.34
C LEU A 112 5.36 -2.71 -15.94
N VAL A 113 4.23 -2.01 -16.05
CA VAL A 113 3.00 -2.55 -16.63
C VAL A 113 3.19 -2.88 -18.11
N LEU A 114 3.79 -1.97 -18.88
CA LEU A 114 4.03 -2.15 -20.31
C LEU A 114 4.98 -3.31 -20.61
N THR A 115 5.95 -3.58 -19.74
CA THR A 115 6.95 -4.64 -19.93
C THR A 115 6.52 -6.00 -19.39
N ASN A 116 5.75 -6.04 -18.29
CA ASN A 116 5.46 -7.30 -17.58
C ASN A 116 4.01 -7.79 -17.72
N THR A 117 3.04 -6.89 -17.64
CA THR A 117 1.62 -7.26 -17.51
C THR A 117 0.87 -7.08 -18.81
N TRP A 118 1.06 -5.93 -19.48
CA TRP A 118 0.41 -5.61 -20.75
C TRP A 118 0.68 -6.64 -21.85
N PRO A 119 1.92 -7.13 -22.08
CA PRO A 119 2.17 -8.11 -23.12
C PRO A 119 1.44 -9.44 -22.87
N LYS A 120 1.31 -9.82 -21.59
CA LYS A 120 0.57 -11.02 -21.19
C LYS A 120 -0.93 -10.83 -21.41
N PHE A 121 -1.45 -9.65 -21.09
CA PHE A 121 -2.85 -9.30 -21.32
C PHE A 121 -3.21 -9.34 -22.82
N VAL A 122 -2.42 -8.68 -23.69
CA VAL A 122 -2.66 -8.66 -25.13
C VAL A 122 -2.65 -10.06 -25.74
N ARG A 123 -1.69 -10.92 -25.34
CA ARG A 123 -1.64 -12.33 -25.76
C ARG A 123 -2.82 -13.13 -25.23
N GLY A 124 -3.20 -12.94 -23.97
CA GLY A 124 -4.30 -13.66 -23.32
C GLY A 124 -5.68 -13.27 -23.84
N CYS A 125 -5.87 -12.03 -24.28
CA CYS A 125 -7.12 -11.51 -24.84
C CYS A 125 -7.24 -11.72 -26.36
N GLY A 126 -6.23 -12.29 -27.03
CA GLY A 126 -6.26 -12.54 -28.47
C GLY A 126 -6.21 -11.29 -29.35
N LEU A 127 -5.79 -10.13 -28.81
CA LEU A 127 -5.53 -8.92 -29.60
C LEU A 127 -4.22 -9.03 -30.41
N ALA A 128 -3.44 -10.09 -30.20
CA ALA A 128 -2.46 -10.55 -31.17
C ALA A 128 -3.17 -11.42 -32.22
N ALA A 129 -3.90 -10.78 -33.13
CA ALA A 129 -4.29 -11.39 -34.39
C ALA A 129 -3.22 -11.06 -35.43
N GLU A 130 -2.53 -12.11 -35.90
CA GLU A 130 -1.51 -12.20 -36.96
C GLU A 130 -0.21 -11.39 -36.83
#